data_AF-A0A9D9DUM7-F1
#
_entry.id   AF-A0A9D9DUM7-F1
#
_cell.length_a   1.000
_cell.length_b   1.000
_cell.length_c   1.000
_cell.angle_alpha   90.00
_cell.angle_beta   90.00
_cell.angle_gamma   90.00
#
_symmetry.space_group_name_H-M   'P 1'
#
loop_
_entity.id
_entity.type
_entity.pdbx_description
1 polymer ?
#
loop_
_entity_poly.entity_id
_entity_poly.type
_entity_poly.pdbx_seq_one_letter_code
_entity_poly.pdbx_strand_id
1 'polypeptide(L)'
;MMEHQKLMQGDSALSQQQGVEQPSQVNPNIVPRRRIGQTKPVKSPEEYLQGIRQGDRSLLSQAITLIESTLPEHQEIAQKIIEACLPYAGNSLRVGITGVPGAGKSTFIETLGTHLARSGKKLAVLAIDPSSERSKGSILGDKTRMEELSRMENAFIRPSPSAGSLGGVARKTRETIILCEAAGFDHIIVETVGVGQSETEAYNMVDYFLLVQLANLGDELQGIKRGIMEMADGIAINKADGDFKQKAELAKRQLCNAIQLFPPAPSGWKTTVETCSARQDEGIDTIWNHILEFEQHCKKNGSFEKRRKEQLAKVVSNSIEEQLLQHFYLHPGMEKALTDAKERVLQQTQSPYTAAQNLIDQYFQNLSLNKGAETATTESERSDAQKKTDRTHGKKTSAPAPAAAPAASASPVSVKISPALLKKASQIPHFESALAVDAACSGNPGKMEYQGVQVRNGKRIFHQGPFPDATNNIGEFLAIVHALSFLNAHGFPDTPIYSDSVTGLAWVRNKKANTKIAPTSKNQKLRELIARAENWLRTHTYRNPVLKWDTDRWGEIPADFGRK
;
A
#
# COMPACT_ATOMS: atom_id res chain seq x y z
N MET A 1 41.34 4.92 -60.69
CA MET A 1 41.44 4.09 -59.48
C MET A 1 42.72 4.46 -58.73
N MET A 2 42.99 5.65 -58.21
CA MET A 2 42.21 6.78 -57.65
C MET A 2 41.16 6.38 -56.61
N GLU A 3 41.29 7.01 -55.42
CA GLU A 3 40.35 7.09 -54.29
C GLU A 3 40.15 5.76 -53.52
N HIS A 4 40.37 5.60 -52.22
CA HIS A 4 40.54 6.53 -51.10
C HIS A 4 41.27 5.78 -49.96
N GLN A 5 42.60 5.86 -49.92
CA GLN A 5 43.40 5.53 -48.72
C GLN A 5 44.55 6.54 -48.60
N LYS A 6 44.19 7.81 -48.34
CA LYS A 6 45.00 8.84 -47.67
C LYS A 6 44.36 10.23 -47.86
N LEU A 7 43.82 10.75 -46.77
CA LEU A 7 43.76 12.16 -46.37
C LEU A 7 43.83 12.09 -44.83
N MET A 8 45.04 12.11 -44.27
CA MET A 8 45.69 13.31 -43.68
C MET A 8 44.88 13.84 -42.48
N GLN A 9 45.25 13.55 -41.23
CA GLN A 9 46.32 14.18 -40.41
C GLN A 9 46.07 15.65 -40.04
N GLY A 10 46.18 15.93 -38.73
CA GLY A 10 46.35 17.25 -38.08
C GLY A 10 45.02 17.94 -37.73
N ASP A 11 44.78 18.53 -36.56
CA ASP A 11 45.62 18.85 -35.40
C ASP A 11 44.73 19.01 -34.15
N SER A 12 45.34 18.88 -32.98
CA SER A 12 44.70 19.06 -31.67
C SER A 12 44.19 20.48 -31.45
N ALA A 13 42.95 20.63 -31.01
CA ALA A 13 42.49 21.82 -30.27
C ALA A 13 41.26 21.46 -29.44
N LEU A 14 41.46 20.76 -28.32
CA LEU A 14 40.65 20.84 -27.09
C LEU A 14 41.19 19.78 -26.12
N SER A 15 41.98 20.24 -25.14
CA SER A 15 42.35 19.42 -24.00
C SER A 15 41.09 18.88 -23.35
N GLN A 16 41.06 17.57 -23.10
CA GLN A 16 40.04 16.94 -22.29
C GLN A 16 40.09 17.58 -20.88
N GLN A 17 39.20 18.53 -20.59
CA GLN A 17 38.97 18.93 -19.20
C GLN A 17 38.43 17.67 -18.51
N GLN A 18 39.17 17.18 -17.51
CA GLN A 18 38.62 16.21 -16.56
C GLN A 18 37.28 16.76 -16.09
N GLY A 19 36.21 16.00 -16.34
CA GLY A 19 34.87 16.39 -15.92
C GLY A 19 34.90 16.72 -14.44
N VAL A 20 34.46 17.93 -14.10
CA VAL A 20 34.32 18.38 -12.72
C VAL A 20 33.44 17.37 -12.01
N GLU A 21 33.96 16.70 -10.98
CA GLU A 21 33.15 15.86 -10.11
C GLU A 21 31.94 16.66 -9.65
N GLN A 22 30.75 16.06 -9.78
CA GLN A 22 29.53 16.68 -9.26
C GLN A 22 29.77 17.03 -7.79
N PRO A 23 29.68 18.32 -7.41
CA PRO A 23 29.89 18.67 -6.02
C PRO A 23 28.84 17.94 -5.19
N SER A 24 29.28 17.37 -4.08
CA SER A 24 28.42 16.70 -3.13
C SER A 24 27.18 17.55 -2.86
N GLN A 25 25.99 16.95 -2.96
CA GLN A 25 24.72 17.58 -2.55
C GLN A 25 24.68 17.92 -1.04
N VAL A 26 25.76 17.63 -0.32
CA VAL A 26 26.01 17.97 1.07
C VAL A 26 27.12 19.03 1.08
N ASN A 27 26.84 20.17 1.70
CA ASN A 27 27.80 21.27 1.83
C ASN A 27 29.10 20.78 2.53
N PRO A 28 30.27 20.85 1.87
CA PRO A 28 31.54 20.34 2.41
C PRO A 28 32.08 21.18 3.59
N ASN A 29 31.54 22.39 3.79
CA ASN A 29 31.78 23.21 4.98
C ASN A 29 30.78 22.94 6.11
N ILE A 30 29.97 21.87 6.01
CA ILE A 30 29.42 21.25 7.21
C ILE A 30 30.63 20.65 7.92
N VAL A 31 31.25 21.48 8.77
CA VAL A 31 32.04 21.01 9.89
C VAL A 31 31.20 19.89 10.49
N PRO A 32 31.72 18.66 10.65
CA PRO A 32 31.09 17.72 11.54
C PRO A 32 31.19 18.38 12.92
N ARG A 33 30.22 19.24 13.26
CA ARG A 33 29.79 19.37 14.63
C ARG A 33 29.59 17.93 15.00
N ARG A 34 30.51 17.41 15.82
CA ARG A 34 30.33 16.16 16.57
C ARG A 34 28.84 16.12 16.84
N ARG A 35 28.11 15.30 16.08
CA ARG A 35 26.79 14.90 16.50
C ARG A 35 27.16 14.09 17.72
N ILE A 36 27.12 14.77 18.87
CA ILE A 36 26.82 14.16 20.14
C ILE A 36 25.54 13.40 19.81
N GLY A 37 25.71 12.15 19.40
CA GLY A 37 24.66 11.19 19.19
C GLY A 37 24.15 10.81 20.57
N GLN A 38 23.59 11.79 21.27
CA GLN A 38 22.44 11.51 22.09
C GLN A 38 21.31 11.41 21.08
N THR A 39 20.98 10.18 20.67
CA THR A 39 19.57 9.88 20.41
C THR A 39 18.83 10.51 21.59
N LYS A 40 18.03 11.55 21.34
CA LYS A 40 17.22 12.11 22.43
C LYS A 40 16.45 10.91 22.98
N PRO A 41 16.58 10.61 24.29
CA PRO A 41 15.94 9.44 24.86
C PRO A 41 14.45 9.52 24.53
N VAL A 42 13.85 8.36 24.21
CA VAL A 42 12.40 8.25 24.09
C VAL A 42 11.83 8.76 25.42
N LYS A 43 10.92 9.74 25.34
CA LYS A 43 10.37 10.36 26.54
C LYS A 43 9.50 9.36 27.28
N SER A 44 9.28 9.62 28.56
CA SER A 44 8.32 8.85 29.35
C SER A 44 6.89 9.00 28.79
N PRO A 45 6.02 7.99 28.96
CA PRO A 45 4.61 8.10 28.60
C PRO A 45 3.91 9.33 29.21
N GLU A 46 4.30 9.72 30.42
CA GLU A 46 3.76 10.88 31.14
C GLU A 46 4.14 12.20 30.45
N GLU A 47 5.38 12.34 29.99
CA GLU A 47 5.83 13.51 29.21
C GLU A 47 5.08 13.61 27.88
N TYR A 48 4.87 12.47 27.20
CA TYR A 48 4.05 12.44 25.98
C TYR A 48 2.62 12.86 26.27
N LEU A 49 1.98 12.31 27.30
CA LEU A 49 0.63 12.67 27.69
C LEU A 49 0.50 14.18 27.98
N GLN A 50 1.41 14.72 28.79
CA GLN A 50 1.40 16.14 29.15
C GLN A 50 1.52 17.03 27.91
N GLY A 51 2.47 16.71 27.02
CA GLY A 51 2.67 17.43 25.78
C GLY A 51 1.47 17.36 24.84
N ILE A 52 0.93 16.15 24.63
CA ILE A 52 -0.27 15.93 23.80
C ILE A 52 -1.42 16.78 24.34
N ARG A 53 -1.72 16.72 25.64
CA ARG A 53 -2.81 17.50 26.26
C ARG A 53 -2.62 19.01 26.18
N GLN A 54 -1.38 19.48 26.13
CA GLN A 54 -1.04 20.90 25.92
C GLN A 54 -1.10 21.33 24.45
N GLY A 55 -1.37 20.39 23.53
CA GLY A 55 -1.43 20.66 22.09
C GLY A 55 -0.06 20.71 21.41
N ASP A 56 1.00 20.14 22.01
CA ASP A 56 2.32 20.10 21.39
C ASP A 56 2.31 19.16 20.17
N ARG A 57 2.27 19.78 18.98
CA ARG A 57 2.28 19.09 17.68
C ARG A 57 3.50 18.20 17.46
N SER A 58 4.65 18.55 18.03
CA SER A 58 5.88 17.77 17.91
C SER A 58 5.78 16.48 18.72
N LEU A 59 5.29 16.57 19.94
CA LEU A 59 5.08 15.41 20.81
C LEU A 59 3.95 14.51 20.28
N LEU A 60 2.86 15.09 19.77
CA LEU A 60 1.81 14.34 19.07
C LEU A 60 2.40 13.55 17.87
N SER A 61 3.17 14.21 17.01
CA SER A 61 3.79 13.55 15.84
C SER A 61 4.78 12.46 16.24
N GLN A 62 5.55 12.66 17.31
CA GLN A 62 6.47 11.66 17.85
C GLN A 62 5.71 10.45 18.42
N ALA A 63 4.64 10.66 19.17
CA ALA A 63 3.80 9.58 19.69
C ALA A 63 3.14 8.77 18.56
N ILE A 64 2.65 9.44 17.52
CA ILE A 64 2.15 8.76 16.30
C ILE A 64 3.26 7.95 15.62
N THR A 65 4.49 8.47 15.60
CA THR A 65 5.64 7.73 15.05
C THR A 65 5.95 6.46 15.85
N LEU A 66 5.73 6.46 17.17
CA LEU A 66 5.85 5.26 18.01
C LEU A 66 4.74 4.24 17.68
N ILE A 67 3.49 4.68 17.53
CA ILE A 67 2.36 3.85 17.09
C ILE A 67 2.67 3.16 15.75
N GLU A 68 3.28 3.89 14.82
CA GLU A 68 3.57 3.36 13.49
C GLU A 68 4.77 2.39 13.46
N SER A 69 5.55 2.34 14.54
CA SER A 69 6.77 1.54 14.62
C SER A 69 6.50 0.03 14.74
N THR A 70 7.41 -0.76 14.16
CA THR A 70 7.40 -2.23 14.26
C THR A 70 8.32 -2.75 15.37
N LEU A 71 9.02 -1.87 16.09
CA LEU A 71 9.92 -2.26 17.17
C LEU A 71 9.11 -2.57 18.45
N PRO A 72 9.32 -3.72 19.11
CA PRO A 72 8.56 -4.09 20.31
C PRO A 72 8.63 -3.05 21.44
N GLU A 73 9.82 -2.50 21.71
CA GLU A 73 10.02 -1.46 22.73
C GLU A 73 9.19 -0.20 22.46
N HIS A 74 9.06 0.21 21.19
CA HIS A 74 8.22 1.35 20.82
C HIS A 74 6.74 1.04 20.96
N GLN A 75 6.33 -0.19 20.67
CA GLN A 75 4.93 -0.63 20.80
C GLN A 75 4.48 -0.64 22.26
N GLU A 76 5.34 -1.10 23.18
CA GLU A 76 5.06 -1.05 24.62
C GLU A 76 4.87 0.39 25.12
N ILE A 77 5.74 1.30 24.69
CA ILE A 77 5.63 2.72 25.06
C ILE A 77 4.38 3.34 24.43
N ALA A 78 4.12 3.08 23.15
CA ALA A 78 2.93 3.58 22.45
C ALA A 78 1.64 3.14 23.16
N GLN A 79 1.55 1.87 23.57
CA GLN A 79 0.38 1.34 24.28
C GLN A 79 0.15 2.08 25.60
N LYS A 80 1.20 2.32 26.39
CA LYS A 80 1.10 3.10 27.64
C LYS A 80 0.63 4.53 27.39
N ILE A 81 1.12 5.18 26.32
CA ILE A 81 0.68 6.52 25.92
C ILE A 81 -0.81 6.50 25.55
N ILE A 82 -1.25 5.55 24.72
CA ILE A 82 -2.65 5.42 24.30
C ILE A 82 -3.56 5.24 25.51
N GLU A 83 -3.23 4.31 26.42
CA GLU A 83 -3.99 4.06 27.65
C GLU A 83 -4.12 5.31 28.52
N ALA A 84 -3.02 6.05 28.67
CA ALA A 84 -3.01 7.30 29.43
C ALA A 84 -3.84 8.42 28.75
N CYS A 85 -4.00 8.37 27.42
CA CYS A 85 -4.81 9.31 26.64
C CYS A 85 -6.31 8.97 26.63
N LEU A 86 -6.71 7.71 26.89
CA LEU A 86 -8.12 7.27 26.83
C LEU A 86 -9.11 8.17 27.61
N PRO A 87 -8.81 8.64 28.85
CA PRO A 87 -9.74 9.50 29.59
C PRO A 87 -10.01 10.87 28.96
N TYR A 88 -9.16 11.29 28.01
CA TYR A 88 -9.24 12.58 27.32
C TYR A 88 -9.73 12.43 25.87
N ALA A 89 -10.03 11.20 25.44
CA ALA A 89 -10.51 10.89 24.10
C ALA A 89 -12.05 10.79 24.04
N GLY A 90 -12.60 10.72 22.83
CA GLY A 90 -14.03 10.57 22.56
C GLY A 90 -14.82 11.88 22.43
N ASN A 91 -14.23 13.04 22.71
CA ASN A 91 -14.91 14.33 22.56
C ASN A 91 -14.61 14.98 21.20
N SER A 92 -14.88 14.26 20.11
CA SER A 92 -14.79 14.79 18.75
C SER A 92 -15.94 14.32 17.88
N LEU A 93 -16.11 14.93 16.71
CA LEU A 93 -16.93 14.42 15.61
C LEU A 93 -16.02 13.79 14.55
N ARG A 94 -16.19 12.50 14.29
CA ARG A 94 -15.38 11.71 13.36
C ARG A 94 -16.11 11.54 12.03
N VAL A 95 -15.52 12.03 10.94
CA VAL A 95 -16.11 12.02 9.60
C VAL A 95 -15.23 11.22 8.65
N GLY A 96 -15.75 10.12 8.12
CA GLY A 96 -15.08 9.37 7.06
C GLY A 96 -15.42 9.97 5.70
N ILE A 97 -14.42 10.20 4.86
CA ILE A 97 -14.62 10.74 3.51
C ILE A 97 -14.05 9.76 2.50
N THR A 98 -14.93 9.26 1.64
CA THR A 98 -14.58 8.32 0.57
C THR A 98 -15.08 8.80 -0.79
N GLY A 99 -14.71 8.09 -1.85
CA GLY A 99 -15.00 8.48 -3.22
C GLY A 99 -13.97 7.98 -4.22
N VAL A 100 -14.39 7.83 -5.46
CA VAL A 100 -13.53 7.36 -6.56
C VAL A 100 -12.34 8.30 -6.78
N PRO A 101 -11.20 7.80 -7.29
CA PRO A 101 -10.09 8.65 -7.73
C PRO A 101 -10.60 9.75 -8.68
N GLY A 102 -10.14 11.00 -8.49
CA GLY A 102 -10.56 12.12 -9.32
C GLY A 102 -11.90 12.78 -8.94
N ALA A 103 -12.66 12.25 -7.98
CA ALA A 103 -13.90 12.86 -7.47
C ALA A 103 -13.69 14.22 -6.77
N GLY A 104 -12.44 14.60 -6.48
CA GLY A 104 -12.10 15.87 -5.83
C GLY A 104 -12.14 15.83 -4.30
N LYS A 105 -11.94 14.66 -3.68
CA LYS A 105 -11.92 14.48 -2.22
C LYS A 105 -10.93 15.39 -1.51
N SER A 106 -9.66 15.41 -1.92
CA SER A 106 -8.64 16.21 -1.25
C SER A 106 -8.94 17.72 -1.35
N THR A 107 -9.44 18.18 -2.51
CA THR A 107 -9.93 19.56 -2.67
C THR A 107 -11.13 19.84 -1.77
N PHE A 108 -12.08 18.90 -1.67
CA PHE A 108 -13.22 19.03 -0.75
C PHE A 108 -12.78 19.13 0.71
N ILE A 109 -11.85 18.26 1.14
CA ILE A 109 -11.30 18.26 2.50
C ILE A 109 -10.53 19.54 2.79
N GLU A 110 -9.75 20.05 1.82
CA GLU A 110 -9.03 21.32 1.97
C GLU A 110 -10.00 22.49 2.16
N THR A 111 -11.02 22.62 1.30
CA THR A 111 -12.01 23.70 1.39
C THR A 111 -12.80 23.62 2.70
N LEU A 112 -13.39 22.46 3.00
CA LEU A 112 -14.13 22.24 4.25
C LEU A 112 -13.24 22.46 5.48
N GLY A 113 -12.04 21.88 5.48
CA GLY A 113 -11.13 21.98 6.60
C GLY A 113 -10.66 23.42 6.85
N THR A 114 -10.51 24.20 5.78
CA THR A 114 -10.18 25.62 5.87
C THR A 114 -11.32 26.43 6.49
N HIS A 115 -12.58 26.14 6.16
CA HIS A 115 -13.74 26.75 6.82
C HIS A 115 -13.77 26.45 8.33
N LEU A 116 -13.60 25.18 8.69
CA LEU A 116 -13.56 24.75 10.09
C LEU A 116 -12.42 25.43 10.84
N ALA A 117 -11.23 25.44 10.26
CA ALA A 117 -10.09 26.08 10.87
C ALA A 117 -10.28 27.61 11.00
N ARG A 118 -10.85 28.30 10.00
CA ARG A 118 -11.15 29.74 10.10
C ARG A 118 -12.22 30.06 11.15
N SER A 119 -13.14 29.15 11.42
CA SER A 119 -14.12 29.28 12.51
C SER A 119 -13.57 28.93 13.91
N GLY A 120 -12.26 28.69 14.02
CA GLY A 120 -11.57 28.42 15.29
C GLY A 120 -11.63 26.97 15.76
N LYS A 121 -12.16 26.05 14.95
CA LYS A 121 -12.21 24.61 15.25
C LYS A 121 -10.84 23.96 15.08
N LYS A 122 -10.60 22.85 15.78
CA LYS A 122 -9.36 22.08 15.68
C LYS A 122 -9.61 20.79 14.90
N LEU A 123 -9.08 20.74 13.69
CA LEU A 123 -9.27 19.63 12.76
C LEU A 123 -8.04 18.74 12.64
N ALA A 124 -8.20 17.43 12.74
CA ALA A 124 -7.20 16.48 12.28
C ALA A 124 -7.68 15.77 11.00
N VAL A 125 -6.81 15.60 10.01
CA VAL A 125 -7.06 14.83 8.78
C VAL A 125 -6.11 13.64 8.75
N LEU A 126 -6.66 12.43 8.76
CA LEU A 126 -5.95 11.16 8.79
C LEU A 126 -6.26 10.37 7.53
N ALA A 127 -5.26 9.98 6.76
CA ALA A 127 -5.48 9.14 5.58
C ALA A 127 -5.36 7.64 5.91
N ILE A 128 -6.17 6.82 5.24
CA ILE A 128 -6.09 5.36 5.23
C ILE A 128 -5.82 4.92 3.80
N ASP A 129 -4.61 4.42 3.57
CA ASP A 129 -4.15 3.90 2.28
C ASP A 129 -3.50 2.52 2.47
N PRO A 130 -4.16 1.41 2.11
CA PRO A 130 -3.57 0.07 2.19
C PRO A 130 -2.37 -0.11 1.24
N SER A 131 -2.29 0.70 0.18
CA SER A 131 -1.18 0.65 -0.78
C SER A 131 0.13 1.24 -0.22
N SER A 132 0.05 1.96 0.91
CA SER A 132 1.20 2.49 1.65
C SER A 132 2.21 1.42 2.10
N GLU A 133 1.81 0.14 2.11
CA GLU A 133 2.69 -1.03 2.27
C GLU A 133 3.83 -1.10 1.25
N ARG A 134 3.61 -0.64 0.00
CA ARG A 134 4.62 -0.69 -1.08
C ARG A 134 5.50 0.55 -1.11
N SER A 135 4.98 1.71 -0.71
CA SER A 135 5.69 2.99 -0.74
C SER A 135 6.52 3.28 0.52
N LYS A 136 6.44 2.42 1.55
CA LYS A 136 6.98 2.67 2.91
C LYS A 136 6.44 3.98 3.50
N GLY A 137 5.17 4.26 3.19
CA GLY A 137 4.44 5.48 3.52
C GLY A 137 4.91 6.74 2.81
N SER A 138 3.96 7.64 2.60
CA SER A 138 4.18 8.90 1.92
C SER A 138 4.40 10.00 2.96
N ILE A 139 5.66 10.37 3.23
CA ILE A 139 5.97 11.46 4.17
C ILE A 139 5.49 12.83 3.63
N LEU A 140 5.43 12.99 2.30
CA LEU A 140 5.22 14.29 1.64
C LEU A 140 4.04 14.34 0.65
N GLY A 141 3.57 13.21 0.10
CA GLY A 141 2.66 13.20 -1.05
C GLY A 141 1.21 13.60 -0.77
N ASP A 142 0.73 13.49 0.48
CA ASP A 142 -0.59 14.01 0.87
C ASP A 142 -0.53 15.48 1.32
N LYS A 143 0.60 15.92 1.90
CA LYS A 143 0.79 17.33 2.30
C LYS A 143 0.81 18.27 1.10
N THR A 144 1.23 17.82 -0.08
CA THR A 144 1.21 18.63 -1.31
C THR A 144 -0.18 18.77 -1.94
N ARG A 145 -1.21 18.06 -1.45
CA ARG A 145 -2.58 18.15 -1.98
C ARG A 145 -3.51 19.05 -1.16
N MET A 146 -3.08 19.45 0.03
CA MET A 146 -3.82 20.30 0.97
C MET A 146 -2.88 21.42 1.46
N GLU A 147 -2.49 22.32 0.54
CA GLU A 147 -1.46 23.32 0.77
C GLU A 147 -1.86 24.36 1.81
N GLU A 148 -3.10 24.88 1.75
CA GLU A 148 -3.57 25.91 2.66
C GLU A 148 -3.79 25.33 4.06
N LEU A 149 -4.57 24.24 4.13
CA LEU A 149 -4.92 23.60 5.39
C LEU A 149 -3.68 23.13 6.18
N SER A 150 -2.65 22.64 5.49
CA SER A 150 -1.41 22.18 6.12
C SER A 150 -0.64 23.27 6.89
N ARG A 151 -0.89 24.55 6.58
CA ARG A 151 -0.24 25.71 7.20
C ARG A 151 -1.00 26.25 8.41
N MET A 152 -2.24 25.82 8.63
CA MET A 152 -3.08 26.34 9.70
C MET A 152 -2.69 25.72 11.06
N GLU A 153 -2.56 26.55 12.09
CA GLU A 153 -2.12 26.13 13.44
C GLU A 153 -3.13 25.24 14.16
N ASN A 154 -4.39 25.27 13.75
CA ASN A 154 -5.47 24.44 14.26
C ASN A 154 -5.82 23.25 13.34
N ALA A 155 -5.05 22.99 12.28
CA ALA A 155 -5.22 21.82 11.41
C ALA A 155 -4.01 20.88 11.40
N PHE A 156 -4.21 19.59 11.71
CA PHE A 156 -3.15 18.58 11.72
C PHE A 156 -3.38 17.52 10.65
N ILE A 157 -2.44 17.35 9.72
CA ILE A 157 -2.57 16.39 8.62
C ILE A 157 -1.55 15.27 8.80
N ARG A 158 -2.04 14.04 8.88
CA ARG A 158 -1.22 12.82 8.95
C ARG A 158 -1.51 11.93 7.72
N PRO A 159 -0.50 11.68 6.86
CA PRO A 159 -0.63 10.71 5.77
C PRO A 159 -0.79 9.29 6.32
N SER A 160 -1.20 8.35 5.46
CA SER A 160 -1.39 6.96 5.88
C SER A 160 -0.10 6.36 6.46
N PRO A 161 -0.20 5.62 7.59
CA PRO A 161 0.92 4.92 8.19
C PRO A 161 1.71 4.07 7.20
N SER A 162 3.02 4.00 7.42
CA SER A 162 3.91 3.14 6.63
C SER A 162 3.87 1.71 7.16
N ALA A 163 3.57 0.73 6.30
CA ALA A 163 3.69 -0.71 6.55
C ALA A 163 2.67 -1.37 7.51
N GLY A 164 2.24 -2.58 7.09
CA GLY A 164 1.31 -3.46 7.80
C GLY A 164 0.13 -3.83 6.91
N SER A 165 -0.53 -4.96 7.21
CA SER A 165 -1.80 -5.35 6.58
C SER A 165 -2.84 -4.22 6.65
N LEU A 166 -3.92 -4.30 5.87
CA LEU A 166 -5.08 -3.41 6.03
C LEU A 166 -5.53 -3.28 7.50
N GLY A 167 -5.50 -4.39 8.25
CA GLY A 167 -5.78 -4.43 9.69
C GLY A 167 -4.80 -3.59 10.51
N GLY A 168 -3.50 -3.73 10.25
CA GLY A 168 -2.45 -2.94 10.90
C GLY A 168 -2.56 -1.44 10.62
N VAL A 169 -2.91 -1.04 9.39
CA VAL A 169 -3.17 0.38 9.05
C VAL A 169 -4.38 0.90 9.83
N ALA A 170 -5.48 0.15 9.82
CA ALA A 170 -6.70 0.54 10.53
C ALA A 170 -6.50 0.65 12.05
N ARG A 171 -5.73 -0.26 12.66
CA ARG A 171 -5.35 -0.18 14.09
C ARG A 171 -4.59 1.11 14.39
N LYS A 172 -3.51 1.38 13.65
CA LYS A 172 -2.68 2.57 13.83
C LYS A 172 -3.50 3.87 13.67
N THR A 173 -4.43 3.90 12.73
CA THR A 173 -5.33 5.05 12.56
C THR A 173 -6.27 5.21 13.76
N ARG A 174 -6.88 4.13 14.29
CA ARG A 174 -7.72 4.20 15.50
C ARG A 174 -6.95 4.72 16.71
N GLU A 175 -5.72 4.26 16.91
CA GLU A 175 -4.85 4.73 17.99
C GLU A 175 -4.46 6.21 17.79
N THR A 176 -4.22 6.62 16.54
CA THR A 176 -3.95 8.03 16.20
C THR A 176 -5.15 8.93 16.47
N ILE A 177 -6.38 8.47 16.22
CA ILE A 177 -7.61 9.21 16.56
C ILE A 177 -7.62 9.52 18.06
N ILE A 178 -7.30 8.55 18.92
CA ILE A 178 -7.25 8.72 20.38
C ILE A 178 -6.25 9.83 20.75
N LEU A 179 -5.05 9.83 20.17
CA LEU A 179 -4.04 10.86 20.45
C LEU A 179 -4.48 12.25 19.98
N CYS A 180 -5.12 12.34 18.81
CA CYS A 180 -5.66 13.61 18.31
C CYS A 180 -6.79 14.14 19.22
N GLU A 181 -7.71 13.30 19.64
CA GLU A 181 -8.78 13.70 20.57
C GLU A 181 -8.19 14.18 21.91
N ALA A 182 -7.21 13.46 22.46
CA ALA A 182 -6.52 13.87 23.68
C ALA A 182 -5.73 15.18 23.52
N ALA A 183 -5.32 15.54 22.31
CA ALA A 183 -4.70 16.83 21.98
C ALA A 183 -5.72 17.97 21.78
N GLY A 184 -7.02 17.68 21.94
CA GLY A 184 -8.11 18.65 21.84
C GLY A 184 -8.55 18.93 20.40
N PHE A 185 -8.29 18.03 19.45
CA PHE A 185 -8.94 18.09 18.14
C PHE A 185 -10.41 17.69 18.28
N ASP A 186 -11.32 18.60 17.94
CA ASP A 186 -12.77 18.42 18.08
C ASP A 186 -13.41 17.86 16.80
N HIS A 187 -12.69 17.88 15.68
CA HIS A 187 -13.10 17.28 14.42
C HIS A 187 -11.99 16.39 13.87
N ILE A 188 -12.35 15.17 13.46
CA ILE A 188 -11.41 14.20 12.89
C ILE A 188 -11.96 13.75 11.53
N ILE A 189 -11.25 14.06 10.46
CA ILE A 189 -11.55 13.53 9.12
C ILE A 189 -10.67 12.31 8.87
N VAL A 190 -11.30 11.21 8.46
CA VAL A 190 -10.62 9.99 8.00
C VAL A 190 -10.84 9.84 6.49
N GLU A 191 -9.82 10.14 5.70
CA GLU A 191 -9.87 10.00 4.25
C GLU A 191 -9.47 8.59 3.82
N THR A 192 -10.23 7.97 2.93
CA THR A 192 -9.77 6.76 2.23
C THR A 192 -9.09 7.12 0.91
N VAL A 193 -7.89 6.62 0.69
CA VAL A 193 -7.26 6.63 -0.64
C VAL A 193 -7.88 5.49 -1.45
N GLY A 194 -8.46 5.81 -2.62
CA GLY A 194 -9.45 4.97 -3.31
C GLY A 194 -8.96 3.60 -3.83
N VAL A 195 -9.94 2.79 -4.28
CA VAL A 195 -9.91 1.38 -4.72
C VAL A 195 -9.43 0.38 -3.67
N GLY A 196 -10.34 -0.09 -2.79
CA GLY A 196 -9.96 -1.13 -1.82
C GLY A 196 -11.09 -1.71 -0.95
N GLN A 197 -10.67 -2.15 0.24
CA GLN A 197 -11.47 -2.51 1.41
C GLN A 197 -11.31 -1.47 2.54
N SER A 198 -10.62 -0.35 2.26
CA SER A 198 -10.35 0.74 3.22
C SER A 198 -11.62 1.49 3.60
N GLU A 199 -12.65 1.47 2.75
CA GLU A 199 -13.95 2.09 2.98
C GLU A 199 -14.67 1.47 4.18
N THR A 200 -14.67 0.14 4.27
CA THR A 200 -15.27 -0.58 5.40
C THR A 200 -14.53 -0.31 6.70
N GLU A 201 -13.19 -0.26 6.67
CA GLU A 201 -12.39 0.07 7.87
C GLU A 201 -12.62 1.50 8.34
N ALA A 202 -12.60 2.47 7.41
CA ALA A 202 -12.92 3.86 7.72
C ALA A 202 -14.33 4.01 8.30
N TYR A 203 -15.33 3.36 7.69
CA TYR A 203 -16.71 3.34 8.21
C TYR A 203 -16.79 2.81 9.65
N ASN A 204 -15.99 1.79 9.99
CA ASN A 204 -15.95 1.18 11.33
C ASN A 204 -15.17 2.00 12.38
N MET A 205 -14.73 3.22 12.08
CA MET A 205 -14.03 4.08 13.05
C MET A 205 -14.51 5.54 13.09
N VAL A 206 -15.56 5.86 12.32
CA VAL A 206 -16.13 7.21 12.23
C VAL A 206 -17.62 7.22 12.61
N ASP A 207 -18.13 8.41 12.90
CA ASP A 207 -19.53 8.63 13.27
C ASP A 207 -20.38 8.87 12.03
N TYR A 208 -19.88 9.67 11.09
CA TYR A 208 -20.54 10.02 9.83
C TYR A 208 -19.68 9.58 8.65
N PHE A 209 -20.28 8.97 7.63
CA PHE A 209 -19.58 8.54 6.42
C PHE A 209 -20.10 9.25 5.17
N LEU A 210 -19.26 10.12 4.61
CA LEU A 210 -19.53 10.94 3.42
C LEU A 210 -18.93 10.29 2.16
N LEU A 211 -19.79 10.06 1.16
CA LEU A 211 -19.37 9.63 -0.17
C LEU A 211 -19.29 10.84 -1.12
N VAL A 212 -18.09 11.16 -1.61
CA VAL A 212 -17.86 12.17 -2.64
C VAL A 212 -17.82 11.50 -4.02
N GLN A 213 -18.70 11.91 -4.92
CA GLN A 213 -18.79 11.38 -6.28
C GLN A 213 -18.95 12.48 -7.33
N LEU A 214 -18.91 12.10 -8.61
CA LEU A 214 -19.12 12.99 -9.75
C LEU A 214 -20.52 12.80 -10.32
N ALA A 215 -21.02 13.83 -11.00
CA ALA A 215 -22.25 13.75 -11.79
C ALA A 215 -22.02 12.94 -13.06
N ASN A 216 -22.27 11.63 -13.02
CA ASN A 216 -22.06 10.74 -14.15
C ASN A 216 -23.32 10.61 -15.04
N LEU A 217 -23.12 10.41 -16.35
CA LEU A 217 -24.18 10.37 -17.38
C LEU A 217 -24.95 9.03 -17.46
N GLY A 218 -25.31 8.43 -16.32
CA GLY A 218 -26.29 7.34 -16.27
C GLY A 218 -25.75 5.90 -16.21
N ASP A 219 -24.52 5.62 -16.65
CA ASP A 219 -23.98 4.23 -16.66
C ASP A 219 -22.99 3.89 -15.53
N GLU A 220 -22.58 4.87 -14.71
CA GLU A 220 -21.50 4.67 -13.72
C GLU A 220 -21.96 4.43 -12.27
N LEU A 221 -23.26 4.24 -12.01
CA LEU A 221 -23.71 3.63 -10.75
C LEU A 221 -23.04 2.24 -10.53
N GLN A 222 -22.54 1.61 -11.60
CA GLN A 222 -21.71 0.40 -11.57
C GLN A 222 -20.33 0.57 -10.89
N GLY A 223 -19.78 1.79 -10.81
CA GLY A 223 -18.46 2.05 -10.21
C GLY A 223 -18.49 2.17 -8.69
N ILE A 224 -19.64 2.50 -8.11
CA ILE A 224 -19.82 2.53 -6.65
C ILE A 224 -20.31 1.15 -6.23
N LYS A 225 -19.46 0.41 -5.51
CA LYS A 225 -19.85 -0.87 -4.94
C LYS A 225 -21.12 -0.65 -4.13
N ARG A 226 -22.15 -1.47 -4.36
CA ARG A 226 -23.42 -1.44 -3.63
C ARG A 226 -23.24 -1.27 -2.11
N GLY A 227 -22.23 -1.94 -1.53
CA GLY A 227 -21.90 -1.82 -0.10
C GLY A 227 -21.45 -0.43 0.36
N ILE A 228 -20.81 0.39 -0.49
CA ILE A 228 -20.38 1.76 -0.13
C ILE A 228 -21.59 2.70 -0.05
N MET A 229 -22.55 2.56 -0.96
CA MET A 229 -23.80 3.33 -0.91
C MET A 229 -24.59 3.03 0.37
N GLU A 230 -24.65 1.76 0.77
CA GLU A 230 -25.34 1.32 1.99
C GLU A 230 -24.66 1.85 3.27
N MET A 231 -23.37 2.19 3.21
CA MET A 231 -22.62 2.79 4.31
C MET A 231 -22.73 4.33 4.38
N ALA A 232 -23.23 5.00 3.34
CA ALA A 232 -23.19 6.46 3.26
C ALA A 232 -24.27 7.12 4.13
N ASP A 233 -23.84 7.93 5.11
CA ASP A 233 -24.71 8.81 5.89
C ASP A 233 -25.02 10.11 5.11
N GLY A 234 -24.18 10.44 4.12
CA GLY A 234 -24.44 11.47 3.12
C GLY A 234 -23.62 11.31 1.86
N ILE A 235 -24.06 12.00 0.81
CA ILE A 235 -23.47 11.96 -0.53
C ILE A 235 -23.26 13.38 -1.04
N ALA A 236 -22.04 13.68 -1.45
CA ALA A 236 -21.67 14.93 -2.10
C ALA A 236 -21.38 14.68 -3.59
N ILE A 237 -22.17 15.28 -4.47
CA ILE A 237 -21.95 15.30 -5.92
C ILE A 237 -21.10 16.52 -6.24
N ASN A 238 -19.79 16.30 -6.30
CA ASN A 238 -18.79 17.35 -6.48
C ASN A 238 -18.60 17.72 -7.96
N LYS A 239 -17.91 18.84 -8.21
CA LYS A 239 -17.72 19.46 -9.54
C LYS A 239 -19.03 19.87 -10.21
N ALA A 240 -19.99 20.32 -9.40
CA ALA A 240 -21.19 20.99 -9.88
C ALA A 240 -20.88 22.44 -10.27
N ASP A 241 -19.99 22.64 -11.24
CA ASP A 241 -19.60 23.96 -11.75
C ASP A 241 -19.88 24.11 -13.25
N GLY A 242 -20.08 25.36 -13.68
CA GLY A 242 -20.39 25.69 -15.08
C GLY A 242 -21.49 24.81 -15.69
N ASP A 243 -21.16 24.18 -16.82
CA ASP A 243 -22.06 23.30 -17.59
C ASP A 243 -22.43 22.00 -16.86
N PHE A 244 -21.73 21.65 -15.78
CA PHE A 244 -21.99 20.45 -15.00
C PHE A 244 -23.03 20.65 -13.89
N LYS A 245 -23.45 21.90 -13.58
CA LYS A 245 -24.47 22.20 -12.57
C LYS A 245 -25.78 21.43 -12.82
N GLN A 246 -26.32 21.50 -14.04
CA GLN A 246 -27.57 20.81 -14.37
C GLN A 246 -27.46 19.29 -14.30
N LYS A 247 -26.30 18.73 -14.69
CA LYS A 247 -26.03 17.28 -14.61
C LYS A 247 -25.96 16.82 -13.15
N ALA A 248 -25.33 17.61 -12.29
CA ALA A 248 -25.24 17.33 -10.86
C ALA A 248 -26.62 17.35 -10.18
N GLU A 249 -27.49 18.31 -10.53
CA GLU A 249 -28.86 18.36 -10.03
C GLU A 249 -29.72 17.18 -10.51
N LEU A 250 -29.54 16.75 -11.75
CA LEU A 250 -30.20 15.54 -12.25
C LEU A 250 -29.73 14.30 -11.49
N ALA A 251 -28.42 14.16 -11.30
CA ALA A 251 -27.83 13.06 -10.53
C ALA A 251 -28.31 13.07 -9.07
N LYS A 252 -28.42 14.25 -8.43
CA LYS A 252 -28.98 14.41 -7.08
C LYS A 252 -30.38 13.82 -7.00
N ARG A 253 -31.28 14.18 -7.93
CA ARG A 253 -32.65 13.66 -7.97
C ARG A 253 -32.68 12.14 -8.15
N GLN A 254 -31.88 11.61 -9.06
CA GLN A 254 -31.79 10.17 -9.31
C GLN A 254 -31.32 9.41 -8.07
N LEU A 255 -30.28 9.91 -7.39
CA LEU A 255 -29.74 9.30 -6.18
C LEU A 255 -30.72 9.40 -5.00
N CYS A 256 -31.39 10.54 -4.82
CA CYS A 256 -32.45 10.68 -3.81
C CYS A 256 -33.54 9.60 -3.98
N ASN A 257 -33.96 9.33 -5.22
CA ASN A 257 -34.94 8.29 -5.50
C ASN A 257 -34.39 6.89 -5.24
N ALA A 258 -33.15 6.61 -5.65
CA ALA A 258 -32.53 5.31 -5.46
C ALA A 258 -32.30 4.98 -3.97
N ILE A 259 -31.90 5.97 -3.17
CA ILE A 259 -31.58 5.79 -1.75
C ILE A 259 -32.82 5.43 -0.93
N GLN A 260 -34.01 5.90 -1.33
CA GLN A 260 -35.27 5.53 -0.69
C GLN A 260 -35.60 4.03 -0.81
N LEU A 261 -34.93 3.30 -1.71
CA LEU A 261 -35.09 1.86 -1.86
C LEU A 261 -34.22 1.06 -0.88
N PHE A 262 -33.25 1.69 -0.21
CA PHE A 262 -32.44 1.03 0.82
C PHE A 262 -33.20 0.92 2.15
N PRO A 263 -32.89 -0.08 2.98
CA PRO A 263 -33.42 -0.15 4.33
C PRO A 263 -33.03 1.11 5.12
N PRO A 264 -33.91 1.58 6.04
CA PRO A 264 -33.60 2.72 6.88
C PRO A 264 -32.36 2.45 7.73
N ALA A 265 -31.52 3.47 7.92
CA ALA A 265 -30.35 3.36 8.77
C ALA A 265 -30.77 3.03 10.22
N PRO A 266 -29.97 2.25 10.98
CA PRO A 266 -30.26 1.94 12.39
C PRO A 266 -30.41 3.18 13.30
N SER A 267 -29.76 4.29 12.92
CA SER A 267 -29.90 5.59 13.60
C SER A 267 -31.20 6.32 13.28
N GLY A 268 -31.99 5.83 12.31
CA GLY A 268 -33.14 6.53 11.74
C GLY A 268 -32.77 7.77 10.92
N TRP A 269 -31.49 8.04 10.69
CA TRP A 269 -31.04 9.12 9.83
C TRP A 269 -31.41 8.84 8.38
N LYS A 270 -31.81 9.89 7.66
CA LYS A 270 -32.05 9.82 6.22
C LYS A 270 -30.82 10.33 5.50
N THR A 271 -30.19 9.47 4.70
CA THR A 271 -29.02 9.84 3.91
C THR A 271 -29.32 11.05 3.03
N THR A 272 -28.50 12.09 3.18
CA THR A 272 -28.62 13.35 2.44
C THR A 272 -27.83 13.29 1.13
N VAL A 273 -28.32 13.91 0.06
CA VAL A 273 -27.60 14.03 -1.21
C VAL A 273 -27.52 15.50 -1.60
N GLU A 274 -26.31 16.03 -1.71
CA GLU A 274 -26.08 17.45 -2.02
C GLU A 274 -25.11 17.65 -3.18
N THR A 275 -25.30 18.72 -3.94
CA THR A 275 -24.40 19.15 -5.01
C THR A 275 -23.41 20.17 -4.44
N CYS A 276 -22.16 20.12 -4.90
CA CYS A 276 -21.13 21.08 -4.49
C CYS A 276 -20.08 21.30 -5.58
N SER A 277 -19.37 22.42 -5.49
CA SER A 277 -18.09 22.61 -6.17
C SER A 277 -17.05 23.00 -5.13
N ALA A 278 -16.24 22.02 -4.71
CA ALA A 278 -15.15 22.26 -3.77
C ALA A 278 -14.15 23.32 -4.26
N ARG A 279 -13.96 23.42 -5.58
CA ARG A 279 -13.05 24.39 -6.20
C ARG A 279 -13.59 25.82 -6.16
N GLN A 280 -14.90 25.99 -6.30
CA GLN A 280 -15.55 27.30 -6.28
C GLN A 280 -16.10 27.67 -4.89
N ASP A 281 -15.87 26.80 -3.90
CA ASP A 281 -16.39 26.96 -2.55
C ASP A 281 -17.93 27.08 -2.50
N GLU A 282 -18.62 26.27 -3.31
CA GLU A 282 -20.09 26.26 -3.39
C GLU A 282 -20.65 24.97 -2.78
N GLY A 283 -21.64 25.09 -1.88
CA GLY A 283 -22.37 23.96 -1.29
C GLY A 283 -21.65 23.22 -0.15
N ILE A 284 -20.42 23.62 0.20
CA ILE A 284 -19.62 23.01 1.27
C ILE A 284 -20.26 23.24 2.64
N ASP A 285 -20.71 24.46 2.93
CA ASP A 285 -21.41 24.81 4.17
C ASP A 285 -22.71 24.00 4.34
N THR A 286 -23.46 23.81 3.26
CA THR A 286 -24.70 23.01 3.28
C THR A 286 -24.41 21.56 3.68
N ILE A 287 -23.38 20.95 3.10
CA ILE A 287 -22.96 19.59 3.45
C ILE A 287 -22.50 19.54 4.91
N TRP A 288 -21.75 20.54 5.37
CA TRP A 288 -21.31 20.62 6.76
C TRP A 288 -22.48 20.72 7.74
N ASN A 289 -23.48 21.54 7.43
CA ASN A 289 -24.68 21.67 8.26
C ASN A 289 -25.43 20.35 8.38
N HIS A 290 -25.56 19.57 7.30
CA HIS A 290 -26.14 18.22 7.38
C HIS A 290 -25.35 17.26 8.28
N ILE A 291 -24.02 17.36 8.30
CA ILE A 291 -23.18 16.56 9.20
C ILE A 291 -23.46 16.95 10.67
N LEU A 292 -23.61 18.24 10.97
CA LEU A 292 -23.98 18.70 12.32
C LEU A 292 -25.40 18.29 12.71
N GLU A 293 -26.35 18.35 11.79
CA GLU A 293 -27.72 17.86 12.00
C GLU A 293 -27.74 16.35 12.29
N PHE A 294 -26.93 15.56 11.57
CA PHE A 294 -26.74 14.13 11.86
C PHE A 294 -26.24 13.92 13.28
N GLU A 295 -25.21 14.67 13.71
CA GLU A 295 -24.64 14.55 15.05
C GLU A 295 -25.73 14.82 16.11
N GLN A 296 -26.50 15.90 15.94
CA GLN A 296 -27.59 16.25 16.84
C GLN A 296 -28.68 15.17 16.87
N HIS A 297 -29.11 14.68 15.70
CA HIS A 297 -30.11 13.62 15.57
C HIS A 297 -29.68 12.34 16.28
N CYS A 298 -28.44 11.89 16.04
CA CYS A 298 -27.91 10.65 16.60
C CYS A 298 -27.64 10.76 18.11
N LYS A 299 -27.20 11.92 18.61
CA LYS A 299 -27.06 12.17 20.05
C LYS A 299 -28.41 12.19 20.75
N LYS A 300 -29.41 12.85 20.15
CA LYS A 300 -30.76 12.97 20.73
C LYS A 300 -31.44 11.60 20.91
N ASN A 301 -31.21 10.65 20.00
CA ASN A 301 -31.79 9.32 20.09
C ASN A 301 -30.83 8.25 20.68
N GLY A 302 -29.64 8.65 21.13
CA GLY A 302 -28.63 7.77 21.73
C GLY A 302 -27.93 6.80 20.77
N SER A 303 -28.17 6.90 19.45
CA SER A 303 -27.51 6.05 18.46
C SER A 303 -26.04 6.41 18.25
N PHE A 304 -25.63 7.65 18.56
CA PHE A 304 -24.24 8.12 18.43
C PHE A 304 -23.28 7.31 19.32
N GLU A 305 -23.53 7.29 20.63
CA GLU A 305 -22.72 6.54 21.60
C GLU A 305 -22.87 5.03 21.42
N LYS A 306 -24.05 4.56 21.01
CA LYS A 306 -24.29 3.14 20.71
C LYS A 306 -23.40 2.66 19.56
N ARG A 307 -23.37 3.41 18.44
CA ARG A 307 -22.52 3.09 17.27
C ARG A 307 -21.05 3.00 17.67
N ARG A 308 -20.54 3.96 18.46
CA ARG A 308 -19.16 3.94 18.95
C ARG A 308 -18.85 2.71 19.82
N LYS A 309 -19.76 2.34 20.72
CA LYS A 309 -19.60 1.13 21.55
C LYS A 309 -19.55 -0.15 20.71
N GLU A 310 -20.42 -0.25 19.70
CA GLU A 310 -20.44 -1.39 18.77
C GLU A 310 -19.16 -1.47 17.94
N GLN A 311 -18.67 -0.33 17.44
CA GLN A 311 -17.39 -0.23 16.75
C GLN A 311 -16.22 -0.70 17.64
N LEU A 312 -16.16 -0.23 18.89
CA LEU A 312 -15.14 -0.65 19.86
C LEU A 312 -15.22 -2.15 20.19
N ALA A 313 -16.42 -2.69 20.39
CA ALA A 313 -16.61 -4.12 20.64
C ALA A 313 -16.10 -4.97 19.45
N LYS A 314 -16.37 -4.53 18.22
CA LYS A 314 -15.87 -5.18 17.00
C LYS A 314 -14.34 -5.17 16.89
N VAL A 315 -13.70 -4.09 17.35
CA VAL A 315 -12.22 -3.98 17.37
C VAL A 315 -11.58 -5.08 18.21
N VAL A 316 -12.19 -5.47 19.34
CA VAL A 316 -11.67 -6.56 20.19
C VAL A 316 -11.63 -7.88 19.41
N SER A 317 -12.75 -8.27 18.80
CA SER A 317 -12.83 -9.51 18.02
C SER A 317 -11.86 -9.52 16.85
N ASN A 318 -11.79 -8.40 16.10
CA ASN A 318 -10.87 -8.27 14.97
C ASN A 318 -9.40 -8.36 15.42
N SER A 319 -9.06 -7.78 16.58
CA SER A 319 -7.69 -7.85 17.12
C SER A 319 -7.32 -9.27 17.56
N ILE A 320 -8.25 -10.03 18.14
CA ILE A 320 -8.03 -11.43 18.48
C ILE A 320 -7.74 -12.24 17.21
N GLU A 321 -8.54 -12.08 16.16
CA GLU A 321 -8.34 -12.78 14.89
C GLU A 321 -6.98 -12.44 14.28
N GLU A 322 -6.62 -11.16 14.22
CA GLU A 322 -5.33 -10.71 13.69
C GLU A 322 -4.15 -11.30 14.48
N GLN A 323 -4.21 -11.25 15.82
CA GLN A 323 -3.16 -11.79 16.69
C GLN A 323 -3.03 -13.31 16.57
N LEU A 324 -4.15 -14.04 16.51
CA LEU A 324 -4.13 -15.50 16.34
C LEU A 324 -3.53 -15.90 14.99
N LEU A 325 -3.93 -15.23 13.90
CA LEU A 325 -3.36 -15.47 12.58
C LEU A 325 -1.87 -15.15 12.55
N GLN A 326 -1.47 -13.99 13.08
CA GLN A 326 -0.06 -13.61 13.16
C GLN A 326 0.75 -14.61 13.98
N HIS A 327 0.25 -15.03 15.14
CA HIS A 327 0.93 -15.99 16.00
C HIS A 327 1.05 -17.36 15.31
N PHE A 328 -0.01 -17.83 14.64
CA PHE A 328 0.02 -19.07 13.87
C PHE A 328 1.08 -19.03 12.76
N TYR A 329 1.11 -17.98 11.94
CA TYR A 329 2.03 -17.90 10.80
C TYR A 329 3.47 -17.63 11.21
N LEU A 330 3.72 -16.96 12.34
CA LEU A 330 5.06 -16.71 12.87
C LEU A 330 5.58 -17.86 13.76
N HIS A 331 4.73 -18.81 14.16
CA HIS A 331 5.14 -19.91 15.02
C HIS A 331 6.19 -20.79 14.31
N PRO A 332 7.35 -21.09 14.95
CA PRO A 332 8.38 -21.95 14.38
C PRO A 332 7.82 -23.27 13.85
N GLY A 333 8.24 -23.67 12.66
CA GLY A 333 7.82 -24.92 12.00
C GLY A 333 6.49 -24.85 11.25
N MET A 334 5.63 -23.85 11.51
CA MET A 334 4.32 -23.76 10.82
C MET A 334 4.44 -23.34 9.36
N GLU A 335 5.43 -22.52 8.99
CA GLU A 335 5.67 -22.14 7.59
C GLU A 335 5.96 -23.36 6.71
N LYS A 336 6.82 -24.26 7.20
CA LYS A 336 7.14 -25.52 6.51
C LYS A 336 5.92 -26.44 6.47
N ALA A 337 5.26 -26.66 7.61
CA ALA A 337 4.08 -27.51 7.68
C ALA A 337 2.97 -27.03 6.72
N LEU A 338 2.75 -25.73 6.62
CA LEU A 338 1.80 -25.12 5.69
C LEU A 338 2.18 -25.38 4.23
N THR A 339 3.46 -25.29 3.90
CA THR A 339 3.98 -25.58 2.55
C THR A 339 3.72 -27.05 2.19
N ASP A 340 4.11 -27.97 3.07
CA ASP A 340 3.90 -29.40 2.88
C ASP A 340 2.40 -29.77 2.77
N ALA A 341 1.55 -29.13 3.57
CA ALA A 341 0.10 -29.32 3.53
C ALA A 341 -0.51 -28.81 2.21
N LYS A 342 -0.06 -27.66 1.70
CA LYS A 342 -0.49 -27.15 0.39
C LYS A 342 -0.08 -28.10 -0.74
N GLU A 343 1.12 -28.67 -0.69
CA GLU A 343 1.56 -29.67 -1.67
C GLU A 343 0.66 -30.90 -1.66
N ARG A 344 0.32 -31.44 -0.48
CA ARG A 344 -0.63 -32.57 -0.37
C ARG A 344 -2.01 -32.24 -0.94
N VAL A 345 -2.52 -31.03 -0.70
CA VAL A 345 -3.80 -30.57 -1.26
C VAL A 345 -3.74 -30.45 -2.78
N LEU A 346 -2.67 -29.87 -3.33
CA LEU A 346 -2.47 -29.72 -4.77
C LEU A 346 -2.29 -31.07 -5.47
N GLN A 347 -1.67 -32.05 -4.80
CA GLN A 347 -1.55 -33.43 -5.24
C GLN A 347 -2.84 -34.25 -5.04
N GLN A 348 -3.90 -33.64 -4.50
CA GLN A 348 -5.18 -34.29 -4.18
C GLN A 348 -5.06 -35.49 -3.21
N THR A 349 -4.00 -35.55 -2.43
CA THR A 349 -3.79 -36.59 -1.40
C THR A 349 -4.44 -36.23 -0.06
N GLN A 350 -4.88 -34.98 0.10
CA GLN A 350 -5.58 -34.49 1.29
C GLN A 350 -6.57 -33.39 0.91
N SER A 351 -7.73 -33.31 1.57
CA SER A 351 -8.68 -32.21 1.35
C SER A 351 -8.17 -30.90 1.99
N PRO A 352 -8.53 -29.71 1.45
CA PRO A 352 -8.15 -28.43 2.05
C PRO A 352 -8.59 -28.28 3.51
N TYR A 353 -9.79 -28.76 3.85
CA TYR A 353 -10.34 -28.67 5.21
C TYR A 353 -9.59 -29.58 6.19
N THR A 354 -9.27 -30.82 5.77
CA THR A 354 -8.46 -31.73 6.59
C THR A 354 -7.03 -31.20 6.78
N ALA A 355 -6.43 -30.64 5.72
CA ALA A 355 -5.11 -30.04 5.80
C ALA A 355 -5.08 -28.86 6.78
N ALA A 356 -6.10 -27.99 6.73
CA ALA A 356 -6.24 -26.88 7.68
C ALA A 356 -6.41 -27.36 9.12
N GLN A 357 -7.28 -28.36 9.36
CA GLN A 357 -7.48 -28.93 10.70
C GLN A 357 -6.18 -29.51 11.26
N ASN A 358 -5.45 -30.31 10.48
CA ASN A 358 -4.18 -30.90 10.92
C ASN A 358 -3.13 -29.84 11.27
N LEU A 359 -3.07 -28.74 10.52
CA LEU A 359 -2.17 -27.64 10.81
C LEU A 359 -2.53 -26.93 12.12
N ILE A 360 -3.82 -26.73 12.37
CA ILE A 360 -4.32 -26.15 13.62
C ILE A 360 -3.98 -27.09 14.80
N ASP A 361 -4.21 -28.39 14.65
CA ASP A 361 -3.91 -29.38 15.70
C ASP A 361 -2.41 -29.41 16.01
N GLN A 362 -1.56 -29.41 14.97
CA GLN A 362 -0.10 -29.34 15.12
C GLN A 362 0.33 -28.04 15.83
N TYR A 363 -0.28 -26.92 15.49
CA TYR A 363 -0.02 -25.64 16.14
C TYR A 363 -0.35 -25.68 17.65
N PHE A 364 -1.50 -26.22 18.03
CA PHE A 364 -1.86 -26.38 19.44
C PHE A 364 -0.98 -27.38 20.19
N GLN A 365 -0.54 -28.45 19.54
CA GLN A 365 0.43 -29.39 20.11
C GLN A 365 1.77 -28.71 20.39
N ASN A 366 2.29 -27.92 19.45
CA ASN A 366 3.54 -27.18 19.62
C ASN A 366 3.47 -26.17 20.78
N LEU A 367 2.33 -25.48 20.91
CA LEU A 367 2.07 -24.57 22.05
C LEU A 367 2.09 -25.30 23.39
N SER A 368 1.54 -26.51 23.44
CA SER A 368 1.48 -27.34 24.64
C SER A 368 2.87 -27.83 25.07
N LEU A 369 3.71 -28.20 24.09
CA LEU A 369 5.08 -28.65 24.33
C LEU A 369 5.99 -27.52 24.84
N ASN A 370 5.84 -26.29 24.33
CA ASN A 370 6.61 -25.14 24.80
C ASN A 370 6.28 -24.74 26.25
N LYS A 371 5.01 -24.84 26.67
CA LYS A 371 4.62 -24.61 28.08
C LYS A 371 5.19 -25.65 29.05
N GLY A 372 5.36 -26.90 28.59
CA GLY A 372 6.01 -27.97 29.37
C GLY A 372 7.52 -27.79 29.54
N ALA A 373 8.17 -27.13 28.58
CA ALA A 373 9.62 -26.84 28.65
C ALA A 373 9.95 -25.68 29.60
N GLU A 374 9.11 -24.63 29.66
CA GLU A 374 9.30 -23.49 30.59
C GLU A 374 8.97 -23.83 32.06
N THR A 375 8.09 -24.81 32.29
CA THR A 375 7.80 -25.33 33.63
C THR A 375 8.91 -26.27 34.13
N ALA A 376 9.56 -27.02 33.23
CA ALA A 376 10.69 -27.87 33.58
C ALA A 376 11.98 -27.08 33.93
N THR A 377 12.22 -25.91 33.29
CA THR A 377 13.37 -25.05 33.60
C THR A 377 13.23 -24.33 34.95
N THR A 378 12.01 -23.97 35.35
CA THR A 378 11.76 -23.34 36.67
C THR A 378 11.83 -24.33 37.84
N GLU A 379 11.64 -25.63 37.59
CA GLU A 379 11.87 -26.69 38.58
C GLU A 379 13.34 -27.11 38.67
N SER A 380 14.11 -27.10 37.56
CA SER A 380 15.55 -27.43 37.61
C SER A 380 16.39 -26.31 38.25
N GLU A 381 16.02 -25.04 38.08
CA GLU A 381 16.68 -23.90 38.75
C GLU A 381 16.46 -23.88 40.27
N ARG A 382 15.38 -24.50 40.77
CA ARG A 382 15.17 -24.69 42.22
C ARG A 382 15.94 -25.88 42.80
N SER A 383 16.33 -26.87 41.97
CA SER A 383 17.15 -28.01 42.43
C SER A 383 18.66 -27.78 42.36
N ASP A 384 19.14 -26.84 41.54
CA ASP A 384 20.57 -26.61 41.33
C ASP A 384 21.22 -25.61 42.31
N ALA A 385 20.42 -24.93 43.15
CA ALA A 385 20.95 -24.07 44.22
C ALA A 385 21.50 -24.83 45.45
N GLN A 386 21.45 -26.17 45.46
CA GLN A 386 21.78 -26.98 46.65
C GLN A 386 22.87 -28.04 46.47
N LYS A 387 23.60 -28.04 45.34
CA LYS A 387 24.84 -28.83 45.17
C LYS A 387 26.03 -27.96 44.79
N LYS A 388 26.53 -27.32 45.85
CA LYS A 388 27.90 -26.88 46.10
C LYS A 388 29.00 -27.67 45.35
N THR A 389 29.93 -26.88 44.81
CA THR A 389 31.40 -26.97 44.98
C THR A 389 32.19 -28.14 44.39
N ASP A 390 33.42 -27.81 43.99
CA ASP A 390 34.55 -28.70 43.69
C ASP A 390 34.57 -29.41 42.34
N ARG A 391 35.24 -28.80 41.34
CA ARG A 391 36.65 -29.12 41.03
C ARG A 391 37.15 -28.50 39.72
N THR A 392 38.42 -28.17 39.77
CA THR A 392 39.32 -27.55 38.79
C THR A 392 39.86 -28.49 37.71
N HIS A 393 40.21 -27.84 36.58
CA HIS A 393 41.30 -28.14 35.62
C HIS A 393 41.13 -29.28 34.59
N GLY A 394 41.27 -28.89 33.31
CA GLY A 394 41.46 -29.81 32.19
C GLY A 394 41.42 -29.13 30.82
N LYS A 395 42.52 -28.49 30.43
CA LYS A 395 42.78 -27.87 29.12
C LYS A 395 42.91 -28.94 28.03
N LYS A 396 42.30 -28.77 26.84
CA LYS A 396 42.86 -29.26 25.56
C LYS A 396 42.26 -28.55 24.35
N THR A 397 43.15 -28.34 23.39
CA THR A 397 43.13 -27.51 22.19
C THR A 397 42.70 -28.29 20.94
N SER A 398 42.02 -27.64 19.99
CA SER A 398 42.17 -27.92 18.55
C SER A 398 41.67 -26.74 17.69
N ALA A 399 42.43 -26.47 16.64
CA ALA A 399 42.47 -25.25 15.82
C ALA A 399 41.38 -25.17 14.71
N PRO A 400 41.25 -24.02 14.01
CA PRO A 400 40.07 -23.62 13.22
C PRO A 400 40.25 -23.76 11.69
N ALA A 401 39.14 -23.80 10.95
CA ALA A 401 39.06 -23.53 9.51
C ALA A 401 37.60 -23.35 9.06
N PRO A 402 37.31 -22.64 7.95
CA PRO A 402 37.78 -21.30 7.60
C PRO A 402 36.60 -20.35 7.27
N ALA A 403 36.89 -19.06 7.32
CA ALA A 403 35.99 -17.99 6.91
C ALA A 403 35.76 -18.00 5.39
N ALA A 404 34.48 -18.01 4.97
CA ALA A 404 34.07 -17.72 3.60
C ALA A 404 33.69 -16.24 3.48
N ALA A 405 34.28 -15.57 2.49
CA ALA A 405 34.04 -14.18 2.13
C ALA A 405 32.60 -13.96 1.59
N PRO A 406 32.04 -12.74 1.68
CA PRO A 406 30.65 -12.49 1.32
C PRO A 406 30.50 -12.34 -0.19
N ALA A 407 29.79 -13.29 -0.82
CA ALA A 407 29.24 -13.07 -2.15
C ALA A 407 28.04 -12.12 -2.03
N ALA A 408 28.16 -10.94 -2.63
CA ALA A 408 27.04 -10.00 -2.79
C ALA A 408 25.97 -10.63 -3.69
N SER A 409 24.93 -11.20 -3.08
CA SER A 409 23.69 -11.55 -3.76
C SER A 409 22.64 -10.49 -3.44
N ALA A 410 22.30 -9.67 -4.42
CA ALA A 410 21.11 -8.83 -4.34
C ALA A 410 19.91 -9.77 -4.13
N SER A 411 19.22 -9.60 -3.00
CA SER A 411 18.00 -10.35 -2.70
C SER A 411 17.00 -10.20 -3.86
N PRO A 412 16.35 -11.28 -4.33
CA PRO A 412 15.41 -11.16 -5.43
C PRO A 412 14.24 -10.26 -5.00
N VAL A 413 14.08 -9.13 -5.68
CA VAL A 413 12.96 -8.21 -5.49
C VAL A 413 11.68 -8.94 -5.94
N SER A 414 10.94 -9.53 -5.01
CA SER A 414 9.65 -10.16 -5.28
C SER A 414 8.56 -9.10 -5.47
N VAL A 415 7.82 -9.18 -6.56
CA VAL A 415 6.58 -8.41 -6.75
C VAL A 415 5.49 -9.06 -5.91
N LYS A 416 4.83 -8.29 -5.04
CA LYS A 416 3.74 -8.80 -4.20
C LYS A 416 2.58 -9.26 -5.08
N ILE A 417 2.29 -10.56 -5.08
CA ILE A 417 1.08 -11.12 -5.68
C ILE A 417 -0.15 -10.75 -4.85
N SER A 418 -1.26 -10.40 -5.50
CA SER A 418 -2.50 -10.11 -4.80
C SER A 418 -3.10 -11.38 -4.16
N PRO A 419 -3.59 -11.32 -2.91
CA PRO A 419 -4.29 -12.47 -2.31
C PRO A 419 -5.52 -12.92 -3.11
N ALA A 420 -6.15 -12.01 -3.86
CA ALA A 420 -7.26 -12.30 -4.77
C ALA A 420 -6.82 -13.20 -5.93
N LEU A 421 -5.62 -12.99 -6.46
CA LEU A 421 -5.05 -13.82 -7.51
C LEU A 421 -4.73 -15.22 -6.99
N LEU A 422 -4.17 -15.34 -5.77
CA LEU A 422 -3.90 -16.63 -5.14
C LEU A 422 -5.18 -17.45 -4.92
N LYS A 423 -6.30 -16.80 -4.59
CA LYS A 423 -7.61 -17.47 -4.49
C LYS A 423 -8.13 -18.01 -5.83
N LYS A 424 -7.64 -17.45 -6.95
CA LYS A 424 -8.00 -17.83 -8.32
C LYS A 424 -6.96 -18.71 -9.00
N ALA A 425 -5.91 -19.14 -8.27
CA ALA A 425 -4.81 -19.94 -8.81
C ALA A 425 -5.29 -21.20 -9.56
N SER A 426 -6.32 -21.88 -9.06
CA SER A 426 -6.91 -23.07 -9.69
C SER A 426 -7.60 -22.79 -11.03
N GLN A 427 -7.91 -21.54 -11.33
CA GLN A 427 -8.57 -21.11 -12.57
C GLN A 427 -7.58 -20.63 -13.64
N ILE A 428 -6.28 -20.55 -13.31
CA ILE A 428 -5.23 -20.03 -14.19
C ILE A 428 -4.42 -21.22 -14.69
N PRO A 429 -4.47 -21.55 -15.99
CA PRO A 429 -3.69 -22.65 -16.55
C PRO A 429 -2.19 -22.45 -16.27
N HIS A 430 -1.52 -23.52 -15.83
CA HIS A 430 -0.08 -23.51 -15.56
C HIS A 430 0.39 -22.46 -14.53
N PHE A 431 -0.48 -22.09 -13.58
CA PHE A 431 -0.19 -21.10 -12.53
C PHE A 431 1.20 -21.29 -11.85
N GLU A 432 1.58 -22.53 -11.59
CA GLU A 432 2.84 -22.88 -10.89
C GLU A 432 4.12 -22.62 -11.70
N SER A 433 4.05 -22.73 -13.03
CA SER A 433 5.22 -22.66 -13.89
C SER A 433 5.26 -21.42 -14.79
N ALA A 434 4.12 -20.77 -15.03
CA ALA A 434 4.02 -19.67 -15.99
C ALA A 434 4.78 -18.40 -15.55
N LEU A 435 5.22 -17.65 -16.56
CA LEU A 435 5.70 -16.28 -16.41
C LEU A 435 4.60 -15.29 -16.82
N ALA A 436 4.48 -14.19 -16.08
CA ALA A 436 3.72 -13.02 -16.49
C ALA A 436 4.70 -11.91 -16.89
N VAL A 437 4.35 -11.14 -17.92
CA VAL A 437 5.13 -9.99 -18.37
C VAL A 437 4.24 -8.77 -18.55
N ASP A 438 4.80 -7.59 -18.30
CA ASP A 438 4.10 -6.32 -18.43
C ASP A 438 5.09 -5.17 -18.71
N ALA A 439 4.56 -4.04 -19.16
CA ALA A 439 5.29 -2.80 -19.29
C ALA A 439 4.55 -1.59 -18.70
N ALA A 440 5.32 -0.58 -18.32
CA ALA A 440 4.81 0.73 -17.92
C ALA A 440 5.55 1.85 -18.64
N CYS A 441 4.84 2.93 -18.95
CA CYS A 441 5.42 4.09 -19.60
C CYS A 441 4.83 5.39 -19.04
N SER A 442 5.69 6.33 -18.62
CA SER A 442 5.29 7.60 -17.99
C SER A 442 4.72 8.65 -18.95
N GLY A 443 4.21 8.25 -20.13
CA GLY A 443 3.78 9.14 -21.22
C GLY A 443 3.72 8.42 -22.58
N ASN A 444 3.29 9.12 -23.62
CA ASN A 444 3.23 8.58 -24.99
C ASN A 444 3.71 9.62 -26.02
N PRO A 445 5.02 9.74 -26.29
CA PRO A 445 6.13 8.93 -25.75
C PRO A 445 6.60 9.36 -24.35
N GLY A 446 7.25 8.45 -23.61
CA GLY A 446 7.73 8.69 -22.25
C GLY A 446 8.89 7.77 -21.83
N LYS A 447 9.20 7.73 -20.52
CA LYS A 447 10.14 6.75 -19.95
C LYS A 447 9.43 5.42 -19.79
N MET A 448 9.89 4.39 -20.50
CA MET A 448 9.29 3.06 -20.50
C MET A 448 10.17 2.04 -19.79
N GLU A 449 9.57 1.20 -18.97
CA GLU A 449 10.20 0.04 -18.34
C GLU A 449 9.32 -1.19 -18.52
N TYR A 450 9.92 -2.37 -18.44
CA TYR A 450 9.20 -3.64 -18.57
C TYR A 450 9.81 -4.73 -17.68
N GLN A 451 9.00 -5.70 -17.27
CA GLN A 451 9.42 -6.77 -16.36
C GLN A 451 8.75 -8.10 -16.64
N GLY A 452 9.34 -9.16 -16.11
CA GLY A 452 8.78 -10.51 -16.09
C GLY A 452 8.85 -11.11 -14.69
N VAL A 453 7.78 -11.76 -14.26
CA VAL A 453 7.66 -12.35 -12.92
C VAL A 453 7.05 -13.76 -12.99
N GLN A 454 7.35 -14.61 -12.01
CA GLN A 454 6.64 -15.89 -11.85
C GLN A 454 5.21 -15.64 -11.39
N VAL A 455 4.24 -16.29 -12.06
CA VAL A 455 2.81 -16.14 -11.75
C VAL A 455 2.47 -16.61 -10.33
N ARG A 456 3.17 -17.63 -9.80
CA ARG A 456 2.86 -18.23 -8.49
C ARG A 456 3.27 -17.42 -7.25
N ASN A 457 4.40 -16.72 -7.31
CA ASN A 457 5.01 -16.07 -6.14
C ASN A 457 5.52 -14.65 -6.43
N GLY A 458 5.39 -14.18 -7.68
CA GLY A 458 5.74 -12.83 -8.09
C GLY A 458 7.24 -12.59 -8.07
N LYS A 459 8.05 -13.66 -7.96
CA LYS A 459 9.50 -13.56 -8.05
C LYS A 459 9.85 -12.94 -9.40
N ARG A 460 10.48 -11.77 -9.36
CA ARG A 460 10.91 -11.09 -10.57
C ARG A 460 12.06 -11.85 -11.21
N ILE A 461 11.89 -12.19 -12.49
CA ILE A 461 12.89 -12.87 -13.30
C ILE A 461 13.78 -11.85 -14.01
N PHE A 462 13.17 -10.78 -14.53
CA PHE A 462 13.91 -9.68 -15.14
C PHE A 462 13.15 -8.35 -14.99
N HIS A 463 13.90 -7.26 -15.08
CA HIS A 463 13.40 -5.88 -15.18
C HIS A 463 14.35 -5.12 -16.11
N GLN A 464 13.80 -4.27 -16.98
CA GLN A 464 14.56 -3.52 -17.96
C GLN A 464 14.01 -2.11 -18.11
N GLY A 465 14.90 -1.14 -18.31
CA GLY A 465 14.56 0.28 -18.41
C GLY A 465 15.06 1.10 -17.20
N PRO A 466 14.64 2.37 -17.08
CA PRO A 466 13.75 3.08 -18.01
C PRO A 466 14.46 3.45 -19.33
N PHE A 467 13.78 3.22 -20.46
CA PHE A 467 14.16 3.66 -21.79
C PHE A 467 13.44 4.96 -22.13
N PRO A 468 14.14 6.05 -22.50
CA PRO A 468 13.52 7.31 -22.89
C PRO A 468 12.90 7.23 -24.29
N ASP A 469 12.00 8.17 -24.60
CA ASP A 469 11.31 8.32 -25.89
C ASP A 469 10.69 7.00 -26.41
N ALA A 470 9.95 6.31 -25.54
CA ALA A 470 9.34 5.00 -25.77
C ALA A 470 7.81 5.03 -25.59
N THR A 471 7.11 3.96 -25.93
CA THR A 471 5.67 3.77 -25.63
C THR A 471 5.42 2.48 -24.89
N ASN A 472 4.26 2.38 -24.23
CA ASN A 472 3.86 1.16 -23.52
C ASN A 472 3.85 -0.07 -24.44
N ASN A 473 3.28 0.05 -25.64
CA ASN A 473 3.21 -1.05 -26.61
C ASN A 473 4.59 -1.60 -27.02
N ILE A 474 5.64 -0.76 -27.04
CA ILE A 474 7.01 -1.23 -27.27
C ILE A 474 7.48 -2.05 -26.08
N GLY A 475 7.24 -1.58 -24.86
CA GLY A 475 7.58 -2.31 -23.65
C GLY A 475 6.90 -3.67 -23.60
N GLU A 476 5.59 -3.75 -23.88
CA GLU A 476 4.81 -5.00 -23.89
C GLU A 476 5.42 -6.02 -24.87
N PHE A 477 5.73 -5.59 -26.09
CA PHE A 477 6.38 -6.44 -27.08
C PHE A 477 7.75 -6.93 -26.61
N LEU A 478 8.58 -6.02 -26.09
CA LEU A 478 9.93 -6.37 -25.62
C LEU A 478 9.90 -7.29 -24.41
N ALA A 479 8.91 -7.16 -23.51
CA ALA A 479 8.76 -8.01 -22.35
C ALA A 479 8.48 -9.46 -22.75
N ILE A 480 7.58 -9.68 -23.71
CA ILE A 480 7.26 -11.02 -24.23
C ILE A 480 8.48 -11.64 -24.91
N VAL A 481 9.18 -10.90 -25.78
CA VAL A 481 10.37 -11.44 -26.47
C VAL A 481 11.52 -11.71 -25.50
N HIS A 482 11.70 -10.88 -24.48
CA HIS A 482 12.68 -11.14 -23.43
C HIS A 482 12.35 -12.44 -22.68
N ALA A 483 11.09 -12.64 -22.28
CA ALA A 483 10.69 -13.89 -21.63
C ALA A 483 10.93 -15.12 -22.53
N LEU A 484 10.61 -15.04 -23.82
CA LEU A 484 10.89 -16.13 -24.78
C LEU A 484 12.39 -16.43 -24.88
N SER A 485 13.22 -15.38 -25.02
CA SER A 485 14.68 -15.52 -25.10
C SER A 485 15.27 -16.09 -23.81
N PHE A 486 14.78 -15.63 -22.66
CA PHE A 486 15.17 -16.13 -21.34
C PHE A 486 14.84 -17.62 -21.18
N LEU A 487 13.60 -18.03 -21.47
CA LEU A 487 13.17 -19.43 -21.34
C LEU A 487 13.90 -20.35 -22.31
N ASN A 488 14.17 -19.89 -23.53
CA ASN A 488 14.95 -20.63 -24.52
C ASN A 488 16.40 -20.86 -24.04
N ALA A 489 17.06 -19.82 -23.52
CA ALA A 489 18.44 -19.91 -23.01
C ALA A 489 18.57 -20.82 -21.77
N HIS A 490 17.50 -20.96 -20.98
CA HIS A 490 17.49 -21.78 -19.77
C HIS A 490 16.82 -23.16 -19.94
N GLY A 491 16.44 -23.54 -21.17
CA GLY A 491 15.91 -24.87 -21.45
C GLY A 491 14.50 -25.14 -20.90
N PHE A 492 13.62 -24.13 -20.90
CA PHE A 492 12.22 -24.25 -20.46
C PHE A 492 11.23 -24.10 -21.63
N PRO A 493 11.18 -25.07 -22.58
CA PRO A 493 10.44 -24.92 -23.84
C PRO A 493 8.91 -24.90 -23.68
N ASP A 494 8.39 -25.43 -22.57
CA ASP A 494 6.93 -25.61 -22.35
C ASP A 494 6.34 -24.63 -21.33
N THR A 495 7.16 -23.71 -20.79
CA THR A 495 6.70 -22.73 -19.80
C THR A 495 5.85 -21.64 -20.48
N PRO A 496 4.58 -21.44 -20.08
CA PRO A 496 3.74 -20.40 -20.68
C PRO A 496 4.16 -18.99 -20.28
N ILE A 497 3.94 -18.04 -21.18
CA ILE A 497 4.12 -16.61 -20.96
C ILE A 497 2.76 -15.93 -21.09
N TYR A 498 2.32 -15.26 -20.04
CA TYR A 498 1.12 -14.43 -20.00
C TYR A 498 1.46 -12.95 -20.23
N SER A 499 0.68 -12.29 -21.08
CA SER A 499 0.62 -10.83 -21.21
C SER A 499 -0.83 -10.39 -21.32
N ASP A 500 -1.19 -9.27 -20.72
CA ASP A 500 -2.51 -8.66 -20.87
C ASP A 500 -2.61 -7.76 -22.13
N SER A 501 -1.50 -7.51 -22.83
CA SER A 501 -1.44 -6.64 -24.00
C SER A 501 -1.79 -7.36 -25.30
N VAL A 502 -2.97 -7.07 -25.86
CA VAL A 502 -3.38 -7.56 -27.19
C VAL A 502 -2.41 -7.06 -28.28
N THR A 503 -1.91 -5.83 -28.17
CA THR A 503 -0.95 -5.26 -29.13
C THR A 503 0.41 -5.96 -29.06
N GLY A 504 0.94 -6.20 -27.86
CA GLY A 504 2.20 -6.93 -27.69
C GLY A 504 2.12 -8.35 -28.27
N LEU A 505 1.04 -9.07 -27.97
CA LEU A 505 0.75 -10.40 -28.52
C LEU A 505 0.70 -10.40 -30.05
N ALA A 506 0.04 -9.41 -30.65
CA ALA A 506 -0.05 -9.27 -32.10
C ALA A 506 1.33 -9.00 -32.74
N TRP A 507 2.17 -8.16 -32.13
CA TRP A 507 3.51 -7.85 -32.65
C TRP A 507 4.46 -9.05 -32.58
N VAL A 508 4.38 -9.86 -31.52
CA VAL A 508 5.15 -11.11 -31.42
C VAL A 508 4.71 -12.12 -32.48
N ARG A 509 3.41 -12.28 -32.69
CA ARG A 509 2.85 -13.14 -33.76
C ARG A 509 3.34 -12.73 -35.15
N ASN A 510 3.38 -11.41 -35.39
CA ASN A 510 3.84 -10.84 -36.66
C ASN A 510 5.37 -10.74 -36.78
N LYS A 511 6.11 -11.11 -35.71
CA LYS A 511 7.58 -10.99 -35.62
C LYS A 511 8.11 -9.59 -35.97
N LYS A 512 7.33 -8.55 -35.66
CA LYS A 512 7.62 -7.15 -36.02
C LYS A 512 6.91 -6.18 -35.10
N ALA A 513 7.65 -5.19 -34.58
CA ALA A 513 7.08 -4.11 -33.79
C ALA A 513 6.54 -3.00 -34.71
N ASN A 514 5.27 -2.61 -34.55
CA ASN A 514 4.63 -1.57 -35.36
C ASN A 514 4.68 -0.20 -34.67
N THR A 515 5.89 0.29 -34.37
CA THR A 515 6.10 1.59 -33.69
C THR A 515 6.12 2.77 -34.68
N LYS A 516 5.51 3.89 -34.27
CA LYS A 516 5.52 5.18 -34.99
C LYS A 516 6.54 6.18 -34.45
N ILE A 517 7.34 5.80 -33.44
CA ILE A 517 8.32 6.71 -32.83
C ILE A 517 9.48 6.98 -33.80
N ALA A 518 9.77 8.25 -34.09
CA ALA A 518 10.91 8.66 -34.90
C ALA A 518 12.26 8.38 -34.21
N PRO A 519 13.35 8.14 -34.96
CA PRO A 519 14.68 7.99 -34.38
C PRO A 519 15.15 9.29 -33.71
N THR A 520 15.66 9.18 -32.49
CA THR A 520 16.32 10.27 -31.74
C THR A 520 17.64 9.76 -31.17
N SER A 521 18.55 10.67 -30.81
CA SER A 521 19.79 10.30 -30.10
C SER A 521 19.51 9.63 -28.74
N LYS A 522 18.34 9.91 -28.14
CA LYS A 522 17.94 9.35 -26.85
C LYS A 522 17.40 7.91 -26.95
N ASN A 523 16.70 7.55 -28.03
CA ASN A 523 16.11 6.21 -28.20
C ASN A 523 16.95 5.22 -29.00
N GLN A 524 18.22 5.53 -29.29
CA GLN A 524 19.10 4.62 -30.03
C GLN A 524 19.18 3.22 -29.38
N LYS A 525 19.42 3.15 -28.07
CA LYS A 525 19.48 1.86 -27.33
C LYS A 525 18.16 1.07 -27.39
N LEU A 526 17.03 1.76 -27.37
CA LEU A 526 15.71 1.13 -27.50
C LEU A 526 15.52 0.54 -28.90
N ARG A 527 15.93 1.27 -29.94
CA ARG A 527 15.85 0.81 -31.34
C ARG A 527 16.73 -0.40 -31.61
N GLU A 528 17.94 -0.42 -31.07
CA GLU A 528 18.82 -1.59 -31.10
C GLU A 528 18.17 -2.79 -30.39
N LEU A 529 17.49 -2.56 -29.26
CA LEU A 529 16.77 -3.61 -28.54
C LEU A 529 15.56 -4.15 -29.32
N ILE A 530 14.79 -3.29 -30.00
CA ILE A 530 13.71 -3.70 -30.91
C ILE A 530 14.27 -4.53 -32.08
N ALA A 531 15.33 -4.06 -32.73
CA ALA A 531 15.94 -4.78 -33.85
C ALA A 531 16.46 -6.16 -33.43
N ARG A 532 17.08 -6.27 -32.24
CA ARG A 532 17.49 -7.56 -31.67
C ARG A 532 16.30 -8.47 -31.38
N ALA A 533 15.22 -7.94 -30.81
CA ALA A 533 14.01 -8.70 -30.54
C ALA A 533 13.35 -9.25 -31.82
N GLU A 534 13.23 -8.43 -32.87
CA GLU A 534 12.73 -8.88 -34.17
C GLU A 534 13.62 -9.93 -34.81
N ASN A 535 14.95 -9.72 -34.77
CA ASN A 535 15.90 -10.69 -35.29
C ASN A 535 15.82 -12.02 -34.55
N TRP A 536 15.70 -11.99 -33.21
CA TRP A 536 15.55 -13.19 -32.39
C TRP A 536 14.29 -13.98 -32.79
N LEU A 537 13.14 -13.33 -32.94
CA LEU A 537 11.89 -13.99 -33.38
C LEU A 537 11.96 -14.60 -34.79
N ARG A 538 12.81 -14.05 -35.68
CA ARG A 538 13.02 -14.59 -37.04
C ARG A 538 13.98 -15.77 -37.06
N THR A 539 15.00 -15.74 -36.22
CA THR A 539 16.12 -16.71 -36.24
C THR A 539 15.94 -17.86 -35.27
N HIS A 540 15.08 -17.74 -34.26
CA HIS A 540 14.85 -18.75 -33.24
C HIS A 540 13.45 -19.34 -33.34
N THR A 541 13.33 -20.61 -32.98
CA THR A 541 12.06 -21.30 -32.79
C THR A 541 11.77 -21.43 -31.29
N TYR A 542 10.51 -21.27 -30.92
CA TYR A 542 10.04 -21.43 -29.54
C TYR A 542 8.75 -22.24 -29.52
N ARG A 543 8.58 -23.06 -28.49
CA ARG A 543 7.37 -23.86 -28.24
C ARG A 543 6.49 -23.29 -27.13
N ASN A 544 7.02 -22.32 -26.38
CA ASN A 544 6.36 -21.69 -25.26
C ASN A 544 5.00 -21.10 -25.67
N PRO A 545 3.91 -21.48 -24.99
CA PRO A 545 2.62 -20.84 -25.19
C PRO A 545 2.69 -19.36 -24.81
N VAL A 546 2.33 -18.46 -25.72
CA VAL A 546 2.20 -17.02 -25.44
C VAL A 546 0.72 -16.69 -25.37
N LEU A 547 0.22 -16.48 -24.14
CA LEU A 547 -1.21 -16.48 -23.81
C LEU A 547 -1.68 -15.09 -23.36
N LYS A 548 -2.94 -14.77 -23.69
CA LYS A 548 -3.61 -13.57 -23.16
C LYS A 548 -3.97 -13.80 -21.70
N TRP A 549 -3.58 -12.86 -20.84
CA TRP A 549 -4.06 -12.80 -19.47
C TRP A 549 -5.50 -12.28 -19.45
N ASP A 550 -6.39 -12.97 -18.73
CA ASP A 550 -7.79 -12.58 -18.57
C ASP A 550 -7.94 -11.69 -17.32
N THR A 551 -7.83 -10.38 -17.51
CA THR A 551 -7.86 -9.39 -16.42
C THR A 551 -9.19 -9.38 -15.69
N ASP A 552 -10.31 -9.56 -16.40
CA ASP A 552 -11.65 -9.58 -15.81
C ASP A 552 -11.82 -10.81 -14.90
N ARG A 553 -11.34 -11.96 -15.36
CA ARG A 553 -11.48 -13.22 -14.63
C ARG A 553 -10.46 -13.37 -13.51
N TRP A 554 -9.21 -13.04 -13.74
CA TRP A 554 -8.09 -13.33 -12.81
C TRP A 554 -7.62 -12.12 -12.01
N GLY A 555 -8.04 -10.91 -12.39
CA GLY A 555 -7.54 -9.65 -11.84
C GLY A 555 -6.28 -9.18 -12.57
N GLU A 556 -5.62 -8.15 -12.03
CA GLU A 556 -4.41 -7.59 -12.64
C GLU A 556 -3.30 -8.64 -12.84
N ILE A 557 -2.58 -8.50 -13.95
CA ILE A 557 -1.49 -9.41 -14.30
C ILE A 557 -0.37 -9.29 -13.24
N PRO A 558 0.25 -10.41 -12.78
CA PRO A 558 1.27 -10.36 -11.73
C PRO A 558 2.45 -9.43 -11.99
N ALA A 559 2.78 -9.23 -13.28
CA ALA A 559 3.85 -8.36 -13.73
C ALA A 559 3.47 -6.87 -13.73
N ASP A 560 2.22 -6.52 -13.44
CA ASP A 560 1.74 -5.15 -13.49
C ASP A 560 2.57 -4.21 -12.59
N PHE A 561 2.97 -3.06 -13.15
CA PHE A 561 3.76 -2.07 -12.42
C PHE A 561 2.95 -1.32 -11.34
N GLY A 562 1.62 -1.42 -11.36
CA GLY A 562 0.70 -0.77 -10.44
C GLY A 562 0.68 0.75 -10.59
N ARG A 563 1.10 1.27 -11.76
CA ARG A 563 1.30 2.69 -12.06
C ARG A 563 0.87 3.07 -13.50
N LYS A 564 0.06 2.24 -14.16
CA LYS A 564 -0.45 2.52 -15.52
C LYS A 564 -1.33 3.77 -15.54
#